data_AF-A0A376TMV3-F1
#
_entry.id   AF-A0A376TMV3-F1
#
_cell.length_a   1.000
_cell.length_b   1.000
_cell.length_c   1.000
_cell.angle_alpha   90.00
_cell.angle_beta   90.00
_cell.angle_gamma   90.00
#
_symmetry.space_group_name_H-M   'P 1'
#
loop_
_entity.id
_entity.type
_entity.pdbx_description
1 polymer ?
#
loop_
_entity_poly.entity_id
_entity_poly.type
_entity_poly.pdbx_seq_one_letter_code
_entity_poly.pdbx_strand_id
1 'polypeptide(L)'
;MPGWDCHGLPIELKVEQEYGKPGEKFTAAEFRAKCREYAATQVDGQRKDFIRLGVLGDWSHPYLTMDFKTEANIIRALGKIIGNGHLHKGAKPVHWCVDCRSALAEAEVEYYDKNFSVHRRCFSGGRSGCTESKICRKQR
;
A
#
# COMPACT_ATOMS: atom_id res chain seq x y z
N MET A 1 -20.33 -12.03 8.08
CA MET A 1 -19.04 -12.64 7.70
C MET A 1 -17.95 -11.62 7.99
N PRO A 2 -17.11 -11.82 9.01
CA PRO A 2 -15.95 -10.96 9.25
C PRO A 2 -14.94 -11.12 8.10
N GLY A 3 -14.16 -10.08 7.82
CA GLY A 3 -13.18 -10.12 6.76
C GLY A 3 -11.95 -9.27 7.05
N TRP A 4 -10.82 -9.67 6.47
CA TRP A 4 -9.53 -8.99 6.64
C TRP A 4 -8.85 -8.73 5.32
N ASP A 5 -8.18 -7.58 5.26
CA ASP A 5 -7.22 -7.29 4.22
C ASP A 5 -5.82 -7.72 4.67
N CYS A 6 -5.22 -8.63 3.90
CA CYS A 6 -3.99 -9.34 4.22
C CYS A 6 -2.83 -9.01 3.25
N HIS A 7 -3.02 -8.07 2.32
CA HIS A 7 -2.00 -7.68 1.34
C HIS A 7 -1.64 -6.20 1.48
N GLY A 8 -0.60 -5.80 0.75
CA GLY A 8 -0.25 -4.40 0.56
C GLY A 8 0.89 -3.90 1.42
N LEU A 9 1.25 -2.66 1.13
CA LEU A 9 2.46 -2.02 1.62
C LEU A 9 2.55 -1.87 3.17
N PRO A 10 1.45 -1.73 3.94
CA PRO A 10 1.55 -1.67 5.40
C PRO A 10 2.17 -2.94 6.03
N ILE A 11 1.78 -4.13 5.54
CA ILE A 11 2.32 -5.40 6.04
C ILE A 11 3.77 -5.56 5.57
N GLU A 12 4.04 -5.25 4.30
CA GLU A 12 5.40 -5.32 3.74
C GLU A 12 6.38 -4.47 4.55
N LEU A 13 6.01 -3.23 4.90
CA LEU A 13 6.86 -2.34 5.70
C LEU A 13 7.10 -2.86 7.13
N LYS A 14 6.13 -3.54 7.74
CA LYS A 14 6.29 -4.14 9.08
C LYS A 14 7.24 -5.34 9.03
N VAL A 15 7.08 -6.22 8.05
CA VAL A 15 7.99 -7.35 7.84
C VAL A 15 9.39 -6.86 7.46
N GLU A 16 9.51 -5.80 6.65
CA GLU A 16 10.80 -5.17 6.36
C GLU A 16 11.47 -4.59 7.61
N GLN A 17 10.71 -4.05 8.56
CA GLN A 17 11.25 -3.54 9.84
C GLN A 17 11.75 -4.68 10.74
N GLU A 18 11.04 -5.80 10.79
CA GLU A 18 11.36 -6.93 11.68
C GLU A 18 12.47 -7.82 11.10
N TYR A 19 12.42 -8.10 9.79
CA TYR A 19 13.28 -9.09 9.15
C TYR A 19 14.30 -8.45 8.18
N GLY A 20 13.97 -7.31 7.59
CA GLY A 20 14.80 -6.63 6.58
C GLY A 20 14.23 -6.72 5.17
N LYS A 21 14.86 -6.01 4.23
CA LYS A 21 14.35 -5.86 2.85
C LYS A 21 14.51 -7.14 2.01
N PRO A 22 13.52 -7.44 1.14
CA PRO A 22 13.65 -8.52 0.17
C PRO A 22 14.78 -8.23 -0.83
N GLY A 23 15.61 -9.24 -1.12
CA GLY A 23 16.77 -9.14 -2.01
C GLY A 23 18.11 -8.87 -1.32
N GLU A 24 18.12 -8.57 -0.02
CA GLU A 24 19.36 -8.49 0.78
C GLU A 24 19.56 -9.75 1.62
N LYS A 25 18.56 -10.08 2.45
CA LYS A 25 18.63 -11.22 3.41
C LYS A 25 17.68 -12.38 3.09
N PHE A 26 16.66 -12.12 2.26
CA PHE A 26 15.62 -13.09 1.93
C PHE A 26 15.32 -13.09 0.43
N THR A 27 14.91 -14.24 -0.08
CA THR A 27 14.27 -14.33 -1.39
C THR A 27 12.88 -13.71 -1.36
N ALA A 28 12.37 -13.30 -2.52
CA ALA A 28 11.01 -12.76 -2.63
C ALA A 28 9.93 -13.77 -2.17
N ALA A 29 10.17 -15.08 -2.35
CA ALA A 29 9.26 -16.12 -1.91
C ALA A 29 9.19 -16.23 -0.38
N GLU A 30 10.36 -16.23 0.28
CA GLU A 30 10.44 -16.24 1.75
C GLU A 30 9.83 -14.99 2.35
N PHE A 31 10.09 -13.82 1.76
CA PHE A 31 9.49 -12.56 2.21
C PHE A 31 7.96 -12.60 2.15
N ARG A 32 7.38 -13.13 1.06
CA ARG A 32 5.92 -13.29 0.92
C ARG A 32 5.36 -14.29 1.93
N ALA A 33 6.08 -15.38 2.23
CA ALA A 33 5.70 -16.33 3.26
C ALA A 33 5.64 -15.66 4.64
N LYS A 34 6.66 -14.84 4.98
CA LYS A 34 6.68 -14.03 6.21
C LYS A 34 5.55 -13.02 6.28
N CYS A 35 5.20 -12.37 5.17
CA CYS A 35 4.03 -11.49 5.12
C CYS A 35 2.72 -12.23 5.42
N ARG A 36 2.55 -13.45 4.90
CA ARG A 36 1.37 -14.28 5.20
C ARG A 36 1.33 -14.73 6.66
N GLU A 37 2.47 -15.14 7.22
CA GLU A 37 2.59 -15.49 8.66
C GLU A 37 2.24 -14.29 9.57
N TYR A 38 2.77 -13.11 9.24
CA TYR A 38 2.48 -11.87 9.97
C TYR A 38 0.98 -11.53 9.90
N ALA A 39 0.39 -11.57 8.70
CA ALA A 39 -1.04 -11.31 8.51
C ALA A 39 -1.91 -12.28 9.33
N ALA A 40 -1.60 -13.58 9.31
CA ALA A 40 -2.33 -14.59 10.10
C ALA A 40 -2.30 -14.29 11.61
N THR A 41 -1.13 -13.87 12.12
CA THR A 41 -0.96 -13.51 13.53
C THR A 41 -1.82 -12.30 13.91
N GLN A 42 -1.88 -11.28 13.05
CA GLN A 42 -2.71 -10.09 13.27
C GLN A 42 -4.21 -10.39 13.19
N VAL A 43 -4.63 -11.23 12.24
CA VAL A 43 -6.02 -11.70 12.11
C VAL A 43 -6.46 -12.39 13.40
N ASP A 44 -5.63 -13.29 13.94
CA ASP A 44 -5.96 -14.01 15.16
C ASP A 44 -6.06 -13.12 16.39
N GLY A 45 -5.18 -12.12 16.51
CA GLY A 45 -5.26 -11.10 17.56
C GLY A 45 -6.56 -10.31 17.49
N GLN A 46 -6.81 -9.68 16.34
CA GLN A 46 -8.01 -8.85 16.12
C GLN A 46 -9.30 -9.66 16.27
N ARG A 47 -9.33 -10.90 15.78
CA ARG A 47 -10.48 -11.80 15.93
C ARG A 47 -10.83 -12.02 17.39
N LYS A 48 -9.84 -12.30 18.25
CA LYS A 48 -10.07 -12.49 19.69
C LYS A 48 -10.63 -11.23 20.34
N ASP A 49 -10.10 -10.06 19.96
CA ASP A 49 -10.57 -8.78 20.48
C ASP A 49 -11.99 -8.47 20.03
N PHE A 50 -12.35 -8.71 18.77
CA PHE A 50 -13.72 -8.53 18.28
C PHE A 50 -14.72 -9.47 18.94
N ILE A 51 -14.35 -10.74 19.17
CA ILE A 51 -15.18 -11.68 19.95
C ILE A 51 -15.37 -11.15 21.37
N ARG A 52 -14.31 -10.65 22.00
CA ARG A 52 -14.36 -10.06 23.35
C ARG A 52 -15.26 -8.83 23.41
N LEU A 53 -15.30 -8.02 22.35
CA LEU A 53 -16.18 -6.86 22.23
C LEU A 53 -17.65 -7.24 21.98
N GLY A 54 -17.97 -8.54 21.85
CA GLY A 54 -19.34 -9.01 21.65
C GLY A 54 -19.83 -8.90 20.20
N VAL A 55 -18.92 -8.75 19.24
CA VAL A 55 -19.31 -8.71 17.82
C VAL A 55 -19.78 -10.10 17.38
N LEU A 56 -20.99 -10.15 16.81
CA LEU A 56 -21.57 -11.38 16.27
C LEU A 56 -21.14 -11.56 14.81
N GLY A 57 -20.54 -12.71 14.50
CA GLY A 57 -20.10 -13.04 13.16
C GLY A 57 -19.68 -14.50 13.03
N ASP A 58 -19.60 -14.98 11.79
CA ASP A 58 -19.01 -16.30 11.51
C ASP A 58 -17.48 -16.21 11.61
N TRP A 59 -16.95 -16.45 12.80
CA TRP A 59 -15.51 -16.46 13.06
C TRP A 59 -14.80 -17.73 12.56
N SER A 60 -15.57 -18.75 12.15
CA SER A 60 -15.05 -20.02 11.62
C SER A 60 -14.76 -19.96 10.13
N HIS A 61 -15.53 -19.16 9.37
CA HIS A 61 -15.32 -18.93 7.94
C HIS A 61 -15.12 -17.44 7.63
N PRO A 62 -14.01 -16.84 8.08
CA PRO A 62 -13.71 -15.45 7.76
C PRO A 62 -13.31 -15.28 6.29
N TYR A 63 -13.63 -14.13 5.72
CA TYR A 63 -13.12 -13.74 4.40
C TYR A 63 -11.70 -13.20 4.51
N LEU A 64 -10.74 -13.83 3.84
CA LEU A 64 -9.35 -13.39 3.83
C LEU A 64 -8.93 -13.05 2.41
N THR A 65 -8.35 -11.87 2.17
CA THR A 65 -7.86 -11.51 0.83
C THR A 65 -6.67 -12.37 0.38
N MET A 66 -5.97 -13.02 1.33
CA MET A 66 -4.92 -13.98 1.05
C MET A 66 -5.39 -15.42 0.77
N ASP A 67 -6.69 -15.71 0.91
CA ASP A 67 -7.24 -17.03 0.55
C ASP A 67 -7.10 -17.26 -0.97
N PHE A 68 -6.62 -18.44 -1.36
CA PHE A 68 -6.41 -18.80 -2.77
C PHE A 68 -7.70 -18.69 -3.60
N LYS A 69 -8.86 -18.96 -3.00
CA LYS A 69 -10.15 -18.78 -3.67
C LYS A 69 -10.40 -17.31 -3.99
N THR A 70 -10.11 -16.42 -3.05
CA THR A 70 -10.23 -14.97 -3.22
C THR A 70 -9.24 -14.46 -4.27
N GLU A 71 -7.97 -14.85 -4.18
CA GLU A 71 -6.94 -14.49 -5.17
C GLU A 71 -7.33 -14.96 -6.59
N ALA A 72 -7.82 -16.18 -6.74
CA ALA A 72 -8.31 -16.69 -8.01
C ALA A 72 -9.51 -15.89 -8.54
N ASN A 73 -10.42 -15.46 -7.67
CA ASN A 73 -11.55 -14.63 -8.06
C ASN A 73 -11.13 -13.23 -8.49
N ILE A 74 -10.12 -12.63 -7.85
CA ILE A 74 -9.54 -11.34 -8.27
C ILE A 74 -9.01 -11.45 -9.70
N ILE A 75 -8.26 -12.51 -10.01
CA ILE A 75 -7.74 -12.75 -11.36
C ILE A 75 -8.87 -12.97 -12.38
N ARG A 76 -9.92 -13.73 -12.02
CA ARG A 76 -11.09 -13.90 -12.90
C ARG A 76 -11.82 -12.59 -13.17
N ALA A 77 -11.96 -11.74 -12.15
CA ALA A 77 -12.57 -10.42 -12.29
C ALA A 77 -11.73 -9.52 -13.21
N LEU A 78 -10.41 -9.51 -13.03
CA LEU A 78 -9.48 -8.81 -13.92
C LEU A 78 -9.60 -9.32 -15.37
N GLY A 79 -9.71 -10.63 -15.57
CA GLY A 79 -9.91 -11.22 -16.90
C GLY A 79 -11.19 -10.71 -17.60
N LYS A 80 -12.29 -10.53 -16.86
CA LYS A 80 -13.52 -9.93 -17.41
C LYS A 80 -13.34 -8.46 -17.79
N ILE A 81 -12.64 -7.68 -16.97
CA ILE A 81 -12.33 -6.26 -17.24
C ILE A 81 -11.51 -6.14 -18.53
N ILE A 82 -10.54 -7.02 -18.72
CA ILE A 82 -9.73 -7.10 -19.94
C ILE A 82 -10.60 -7.50 -21.13
N GLY A 83 -11.43 -8.54 -20.98
CA GLY A 83 -12.36 -8.99 -22.04
C GLY A 83 -13.34 -7.91 -22.50
N ASN A 84 -13.70 -6.98 -21.60
CA ASN A 84 -14.56 -5.83 -21.90
C ASN A 84 -13.80 -4.62 -22.49
N GLY A 85 -12.48 -4.70 -22.69
CA GLY A 85 -11.68 -3.63 -23.28
C GLY A 85 -11.37 -2.46 -22.33
N HIS A 86 -11.54 -2.64 -21.01
CA HIS A 86 -11.31 -1.58 -20.02
C HIS A 86 -9.86 -1.52 -19.48
N LEU A 87 -8.94 -2.34 -20.00
CA LEU A 87 -7.53 -2.29 -19.64
C LEU A 87 -6.70 -1.67 -20.78
N HIS A 88 -5.98 -0.59 -20.47
CA HIS A 88 -5.08 0.08 -21.41
C HIS A 88 -3.67 0.21 -20.81
N LYS A 89 -2.64 -0.04 -21.62
CA LYS A 89 -1.24 0.16 -21.24
C LYS A 89 -0.76 1.51 -21.77
N GLY A 90 -0.32 2.41 -20.90
CA GLY A 90 0.22 3.71 -21.27
C GLY A 90 1.26 4.21 -20.27
N ALA A 91 1.74 5.44 -20.48
CA ALA A 91 2.64 6.13 -19.56
C ALA A 91 1.92 7.34 -18.98
N LYS A 92 1.93 7.46 -17.65
CA LYS A 92 1.38 8.59 -16.91
C LYS A 92 2.37 8.96 -15.80
N PRO A 93 2.65 10.25 -15.55
CA PRO A 93 3.37 10.66 -14.35
C PRO A 93 2.62 10.15 -13.11
N VAL A 94 3.34 9.48 -12.21
CA VAL A 94 2.80 8.90 -10.97
C VAL A 94 3.55 9.44 -9.76
N HIS A 95 2.88 9.46 -8.61
CA HIS A 95 3.56 9.67 -7.34
C HIS A 95 4.49 8.49 -7.07
N TRP A 96 5.78 8.75 -6.87
CA TRP A 96 6.78 7.71 -6.66
C TRP A 96 7.37 7.82 -5.26
N CYS A 97 7.27 6.75 -4.48
CA CYS A 97 7.91 6.65 -3.18
C CYS A 97 9.33 6.09 -3.34
N VAL A 98 10.34 6.88 -3.01
CA VAL A 98 11.75 6.45 -3.07
C VAL A 98 12.06 5.38 -2.03
N ASP A 99 11.42 5.45 -0.85
CA ASP A 99 11.66 4.52 0.25
C ASP A 99 11.07 3.13 -0.03
N CYS A 100 9.83 3.10 -0.51
CA CYS A 100 9.10 1.87 -0.84
C CYS A 100 9.39 1.34 -2.26
N ARG A 101 10.05 2.14 -3.11
CA ARG A 101 10.34 1.84 -4.52
C ARG A 101 9.10 1.41 -5.31
N SER A 102 7.98 2.09 -5.07
CA SER A 102 6.71 1.81 -5.70
C SER A 102 5.95 3.09 -6.06
N ALA A 103 5.10 2.99 -7.07
CA ALA A 103 4.13 4.03 -7.39
C ALA A 103 3.00 4.03 -6.35
N LEU A 104 2.58 5.21 -5.92
CA LEU A 104 1.49 5.41 -4.96
C LEU A 104 0.25 5.95 -5.66
N ALA A 105 -0.92 5.46 -5.23
CA ALA A 105 -2.19 6.08 -5.59
C ALA A 105 -2.36 7.43 -4.87
N GLU A 106 -3.15 8.34 -5.43
CA GLU A 106 -3.45 9.62 -4.80
C GLU A 106 -4.09 9.45 -3.41
N ALA A 107 -4.91 8.41 -3.24
CA ALA A 107 -5.50 8.05 -1.95
C ALA A 107 -4.48 7.57 -0.89
N GLU A 108 -3.26 7.23 -1.29
CA GLU A 108 -2.18 6.79 -0.39
C GLU A 108 -1.22 7.94 -0.03
N VAL A 109 -1.49 9.14 -0.53
CA VAL A 109 -0.66 10.34 -0.37
C VAL A 109 -1.28 11.27 0.69
N GLU A 110 -0.47 11.64 1.67
CA GLU A 110 -0.73 12.71 2.63
C GLU A 110 0.14 13.93 2.35
N TYR A 111 -0.42 15.12 2.59
CA TYR A 111 0.29 16.38 2.41
C TYR A 111 0.78 16.93 3.74
N TYR A 112 2.05 17.34 3.75
CA TYR A 112 2.65 18.02 4.89
C TYR A 112 3.21 19.36 4.43
N ASP A 113 2.93 20.40 5.21
CA ASP A 113 3.51 21.72 4.98
C ASP A 113 4.99 21.69 5.33
N LYS A 114 5.81 22.21 4.42
CA LYS A 114 7.25 22.20 4.59
C LYS A 114 7.82 23.43 3.89
N ASN A 115 8.61 24.19 4.63
CA ASN A 115 9.19 25.44 4.15
C ASN A 115 10.36 25.14 3.21
N PHE A 116 10.30 25.70 2.00
CA PHE A 116 11.38 25.63 1.02
C PHE A 116 11.72 27.03 0.51
N SER A 117 13.01 27.25 0.28
CA SER A 117 13.47 28.43 -0.43
C SER A 117 13.24 28.23 -1.93
N VAL A 118 12.32 29.03 -2.50
CA VAL A 118 12.09 29.04 -3.95
C VAL A 118 13.12 29.96 -4.60
N HIS A 119 14.18 29.38 -5.17
CA HIS A 119 15.15 30.13 -5.95
C HIS A 119 14.68 30.24 -7.40
N ARG A 120 14.03 31.35 -7.76
CA ARG A 120 13.66 31.66 -9.13
C ARG A 120 14.86 32.28 -9.85
N ARG A 121 15.49 31.51 -10.76
CA ARG A 121 16.53 32.03 -11.64
C ARG A 121 15.89 32.59 -12.91
N CYS A 122 15.70 33.90 -12.97
CA CYS A 122 15.25 34.60 -14.18
C CYS A 122 16.44 34.76 -15.13
N PHE A 123 16.37 34.16 -16.32
CA PHE A 123 17.27 34.55 -17.41
C PHE A 123 16.77 35.89 -17.95
N SER A 124 17.57 36.94 -17.71
CA SER A 124 17.34 38.38 -17.93
C SER A 124 16.26 39.05 -17.07
N GLY A 125 16.71 39.74 -16.00
CA GLY A 125 16.08 40.93 -15.40
C GLY A 125 14.71 40.78 -14.71
N GLY A 126 14.65 40.31 -13.46
CA GLY A 126 13.44 40.44 -12.63
C GLY A 126 13.51 39.75 -11.26
N ARG A 127 13.18 40.49 -10.19
CA ARG A 127 13.36 40.16 -8.76
C ARG A 127 12.54 38.94 -8.28
N SER A 128 13.08 38.25 -7.27
CA SER A 128 12.54 37.06 -6.60
C SER A 128 11.48 37.37 -5.54
N GLY A 129 10.40 36.58 -5.50
CA GLY A 129 9.46 36.48 -4.38
C GLY A 129 9.28 35.01 -3.96
N CYS A 130 9.11 34.77 -2.65
CA CYS A 130 8.84 33.45 -2.07
C CYS A 130 7.35 33.09 -2.21
N THR A 131 7.06 31.84 -2.56
CA THR A 131 5.72 31.24 -2.50
C THR A 131 5.78 29.90 -1.77
N GLU A 132 4.79 29.62 -0.93
CA GLU A 132 4.61 28.35 -0.22
C GLU A 132 4.21 27.22 -1.19
N SER A 133 4.72 26.01 -0.95
CA SER A 133 4.39 24.82 -1.74
C SER A 133 4.37 23.57 -0.86
N LYS A 134 3.38 22.69 -1.08
CA LYS A 134 3.13 21.48 -0.28
C LYS A 134 3.96 20.29 -0.78
N ILE A 135 4.44 19.45 0.14
CA ILE A 135 5.05 18.16 -0.20
C ILE A 135 4.08 17.02 0.06
N CYS A 136 3.98 16.14 -0.93
CA CYS A 136 3.31 14.85 -0.85
C CYS A 136 4.25 13.83 -0.18
N ARG A 137 3.77 13.17 0.88
CA ARG A 137 4.38 12.01 1.52
C ARG A 137 3.34 10.89 1.57
N LYS A 138 3.77 9.67 1.89
CA LYS A 138 2.86 8.54 2.07
C LYS A 138 2.05 8.70 3.36
N GLN A 139 0.77 8.34 3.33
CA GLN A 139 -0.07 8.19 4.52
C GLN A 139 0.55 7.16 5.48
N ARG A 140 0.76 7.56 6.74
CA ARG A 140 1.40 6.72 7.78
C ARG A 140 0.41 5.80 8.47
#